data_AF-A0ABC8UJF9-F1
#
_entry.id   AF-A0ABC8UJF9-F1
#
_cell.length_a   1.000
_cell.length_b   1.000
_cell.length_c   1.000
_cell.angle_alpha   90.00
_cell.angle_beta   90.00
_cell.angle_gamma   90.00
#
_symmetry.space_group_name_H-M   'P 1'
#
loop_
_entity.id
_entity.type
_entity.pdbx_description
1 polymer ?
#
loop_
_entity_poly.entity_id
_entity_poly.type
_entity_poly.pdbx_seq_one_letter_code
_entity_poly.pdbx_strand_id
1 'polypeptide(L)' 'MSGNGHEHAIAYTGTTQEVYGAKATINVWDPSIEVVNEFSLSQIWILSGSFDGSDLNSIEAGWQ' A
#
# COMPACT_ATOMS: atom_id res chain seq x y z
N MET A 1 21.35 5.64 8.07
CA MET A 1 20.95 5.18 6.72
C MET A 1 19.65 5.91 6.39
N SER A 2 19.67 6.81 5.41
CA SER A 2 18.57 7.73 5.10
C SER A 2 17.33 6.98 4.63
N GLY A 3 16.18 7.26 5.24
CA GLY A 3 14.87 6.72 4.88
C GLY A 3 14.35 7.35 3.58
N ASN A 4 14.87 6.90 2.44
CA ASN A 4 14.42 7.32 1.11
C ASN A 4 13.30 6.42 0.55
N GLY A 5 12.45 5.86 1.40
CA GLY A 5 11.36 4.97 0.99
C GLY A 5 10.03 5.45 1.55
N HIS A 6 8.96 5.27 0.77
CA HIS A 6 7.60 5.55 1.22
C HIS A 6 7.29 4.79 2.53
N GLU A 7 6.82 5.52 3.54
CA GLU A 7 6.40 4.92 4.80
C GLU A 7 5.13 4.10 4.59
N HIS A 8 5.15 2.86 5.08
CA HIS A 8 3.99 1.98 5.00
C HIS A 8 3.95 1.07 6.22
N ALA A 9 2.74 0.59 6.53
CA ALA A 9 2.50 -0.44 7.53
C ALA A 9 1.86 -1.64 6.85
N ILE A 10 2.25 -2.84 7.26
CA ILE A 10 1.72 -4.09 6.72
C ILE A 10 1.00 -4.84 7.83
N ALA A 11 -0.22 -5.31 7.53
CA ALA A 11 -0.97 -6.22 8.36
C ALA A 11 -1.18 -7.55 7.62
N TYR A 12 -1.04 -8.66 8.34
CA TYR A 12 -1.18 -10.01 7.79
C TYR A 12 -2.36 -10.73 8.45
N THR A 13 -3.04 -11.58 7.67
CA THR A 13 -4.00 -12.53 8.22
C THR A 13 -3.27 -13.80 8.64
N GLY A 14 -3.33 -14.15 9.93
CA GLY A 14 -2.72 -15.39 10.44
C GLY A 14 -3.56 -16.66 10.22
N THR A 15 -4.70 -16.55 9.53
CA THR A 15 -5.66 -17.64 9.34
C THR A 15 -5.43 -18.35 8.01
N THR A 16 -5.63 -19.66 7.98
CA THR A 16 -5.74 -20.45 6.74
C THR A 16 -7.13 -20.38 6.10
N GLN A 17 -8.05 -19.60 6.66
CA GLN A 17 -9.41 -19.42 6.16
C GLN A 17 -9.40 -18.53 4.92
N GLU A 18 -10.31 -18.81 3.99
CA GLU A 18 -10.52 -17.99 2.80
C GLU A 18 -10.95 -16.57 3.20
N VAL A 19 -10.26 -15.57 2.64
CA VAL A 19 -10.58 -14.15 2.80
C VAL A 19 -11.21 -13.65 1.52
N TYR A 20 -12.48 -13.30 1.55
CA TYR A 20 -13.23 -12.88 0.36
C TYR A 20 -13.12 -11.39 0.03
N GLY A 21 -12.46 -10.60 0.89
CA GLY A 21 -12.23 -9.19 0.64
C GLY A 21 -11.73 -8.44 1.86
N ALA A 22 -11.31 -7.21 1.64
CA ALA A 22 -10.89 -6.28 2.67
C ALA A 22 -11.60 -4.93 2.47
N LYS A 23 -11.88 -4.24 3.57
CA LYS A 23 -12.35 -2.85 3.54
C LYS A 23 -11.37 -2.00 4.34
N ALA A 24 -10.77 -1.04 3.65
CA ALA A 24 -9.92 -0.02 4.26
C ALA A 24 -10.50 1.36 3.91
N THR A 25 -10.20 2.35 4.73
CA THR A 25 -10.57 3.74 4.49
C THR A 25 -9.32 4.58 4.68
N ILE A 26 -8.97 5.31 3.64
CA ILE A 26 -7.87 6.28 3.66
C ILE A 26 -8.48 7.67 3.48
N ASN A 27 -7.98 8.63 4.25
CA ASN A 27 -8.38 10.02 4.12
C ASN A 27 -7.14 10.84 3.80
N VAL A 28 -7.19 11.54 2.67
CA VAL A 28 -6.13 12.45 2.22
C VAL A 28 -6.67 13.87 2.39
N TRP A 29 -5.91 14.72 3.05
CA TRP A 29 -6.30 16.11 3.31
C TRP A 29 -5.16 17.03 2.87
N ASP A 30 -5.52 18.02 2.07
CA ASP A 30 -4.66 19.13 1.64
C ASP A 30 -3.24 18.70 1.19
N PRO A 31 -3.11 17.82 0.17
CA PRO A 31 -1.79 17.40 -0.29
C PRO A 31 -1.05 18.55 -0.98
N SER A 32 0.23 18.70 -0.69
CA SER A 32 1.10 19.73 -1.26
C SER A 32 2.47 19.17 -1.59
N ILE A 33 3.12 19.77 -2.60
CA ILE A 33 4.52 19.50 -2.97
C ILE A 33 5.39 20.70 -2.62
N GLU A 34 6.64 20.47 -2.23
CA GLU A 34 7.58 21.53 -1.88
C GLU A 34 8.38 22.02 -3.09
N VAL A 35 8.62 21.14 -4.06
CA VAL A 35 9.47 21.42 -5.24
C VAL A 35 8.74 21.13 -6.55
N VAL A 36 9.02 21.91 -7.59
CA VAL A 36 8.50 21.67 -8.94
C VAL A 36 8.97 20.28 -9.43
N ASN A 37 8.03 19.49 -9.94
CA ASN A 37 8.20 18.08 -10.35
C ASN A 37 8.34 17.06 -9.20
N GLU A 38 8.02 17.44 -7.97
CA GLU A 38 7.72 16.48 -6.90
C GLU A 38 6.26 15.98 -7.03
N PHE A 39 5.95 14.85 -6.39
CA PHE A 39 4.60 14.32 -6.29
C PHE A 39 4.32 13.81 -4.87
N SER A 40 3.05 13.80 -4.49
CA SER A 40 2.58 13.21 -3.25
C SER A 40 1.86 11.90 -3.57
N LEU A 41 1.88 10.93 -2.65
CA LEU A 41 1.34 9.60 -2.92
C LEU A 41 0.59 9.08 -1.72
N SER A 42 -0.58 8.48 -1.96
CA SER A 42 -1.40 7.86 -0.93
C SER A 42 -2.03 6.60 -1.48
N GLN A 43 -1.72 5.44 -0.93
CA GLN A 43 -2.14 4.16 -1.51
C GLN A 43 -2.39 3.07 -0.49
N ILE A 44 -3.25 2.14 -0.90
CA ILE A 44 -3.52 0.87 -0.23
C ILE A 44 -3.18 -0.25 -1.20
N TRP A 45 -2.50 -1.27 -0.69
CA TRP A 45 -2.30 -2.53 -1.37
C TRP A 45 -3.06 -3.66 -0.70
N ILE A 46 -3.65 -4.53 -1.52
CA ILE A 46 -4.07 -5.86 -1.11
C ILE A 46 -3.15 -6.85 -1.80
N LEU A 47 -2.44 -7.65 -1.00
CA LEU A 47 -1.45 -8.62 -1.48
C LEU A 47 -1.92 -10.05 -1.18
N SER A 48 -1.65 -10.98 -2.08
CA SER A 48 -1.92 -12.41 -1.91
C SER A 48 -0.81 -13.24 -2.53
N GLY A 49 -0.46 -14.38 -1.93
CA GLY A 49 0.66 -15.24 -2.35
C GLY A 49 1.95 -14.99 -1.56
N SER A 50 3.05 -15.61 -2.01
CA SER A 50 4.35 -15.53 -1.33
C SER A 50 5.26 -14.45 -1.90
N PHE A 51 5.95 -13.69 -1.03
CA PHE A 51 6.91 -12.65 -1.45
C PHE A 51 8.17 -13.20 -2.11
N ASP A 52 8.55 -14.43 -1.79
CA ASP A 52 9.69 -15.16 -2.37
C ASP A 52 9.27 -16.17 -3.46
N GLY A 53 7.96 -16.24 -3.75
CA GLY A 53 7.37 -17.16 -4.72
C GLY A 53 7.08 -16.50 -6.08
N SER A 54 6.43 -17.25 -6.95
CA SER A 54 5.94 -16.77 -8.26
C SER A 54 4.43 -16.52 -8.28
N ASP A 55 3.76 -16.59 -7.13
CA ASP A 55 2.32 -16.49 -6.96
C ASP A 55 1.86 -15.17 -6.31
N LEU A 56 2.78 -14.21 -6.14
CA LEU A 56 2.45 -12.89 -5.61
C LEU A 56 1.53 -12.13 -6.57
N ASN A 57 0.36 -11.76 -6.05
CA ASN A 57 -0.63 -10.94 -6.73
C ASN A 57 -0.91 -9.69 -5.90
N SER A 58 -1.13 -8.56 -6.58
CA SER A 58 -1.43 -7.29 -5.93
C SER A 58 -2.61 -6.56 -6.58
N ILE A 59 -3.39 -5.87 -5.76
CA ILE A 59 -4.33 -4.82 -6.18
C ILE A 59 -3.91 -3.55 -5.46
N GLU A 60 -3.80 -2.45 -6.20
CA GLU A 60 -3.43 -1.14 -5.68
C GLU A 60 -4.51 -0.11 -6.02
N ALA A 61 -4.81 0.75 -5.05
CA ALA A 61 -5.71 1.87 -5.23
C ALA A 61 -5.25 3.06 -4.37
N GLY A 62 -5.38 4.27 -4.89
CA GLY A 62 -4.82 5.45 -4.24
C GLY A 62 -5.02 6.76 -4.99
N TRP A 63 -4.37 7.80 -4.45
CA TRP A 63 -4.25 9.14 -5.02
C TRP A 63 -2.77 9.47 -5.24
N GLN A 64 -2.48 10.20 -6.32
CA GLN A 64 -1.14 10.64 -6.74
C GLN A 64 -1.21 12.06 -7.30
#